data_AF-A9GGE3-F1
#
_entry.id   AF-A9GGE3-F1
#
_cell.length_a   1.000
_cell.length_b   1.000
_cell.length_c   1.000
_cell.angle_alpha   90.00
_cell.angle_beta   90.00
_cell.angle_gamma   90.00
#
_symmetry.space_group_name_H-M   'P 1'
#
loop_
_entity.id
_entity.type
_entity.pdbx_description
1 polymer ?
#
loop_
_entity_poly.entity_id
_entity_poly.type
_entity_poly.pdbx_seq_one_letter_code
_entity_poly.pdbx_strand_id
1 'polypeptide(L)'
;MTKAPKWLDRASRRSGECEWTLGAALDEYCRTEGKTREQLAALLGCRVDSLDWLSLCRKPDPERFAEDVTRIAERFQIEGPRLAQIIRRVDAVAVLRRATHEECNEPMLLAARDRDKGAGG
;
A
#
# COMPACT_ATOMS: atom_id res chain seq x y z
N MET A 1 5.33 7.60 28.31
CA MET A 1 4.25 7.65 27.30
C MET A 1 2.94 7.24 27.97
N THR A 2 1.94 8.11 27.91
CA THR A 2 0.59 7.91 28.48
C THR A 2 -0.08 6.69 27.85
N LYS A 3 -0.94 6.00 28.59
CA LYS A 3 -1.71 4.84 28.11
C LYS A 3 -2.48 5.21 26.82
N ALA A 4 -2.31 4.42 25.75
CA ALA A 4 -3.02 4.65 24.50
C ALA A 4 -4.54 4.67 24.73
N PRO A 5 -5.27 5.61 24.12
CA PRO A 5 -6.70 5.71 24.32
C PRO A 5 -7.42 4.52 23.66
N LYS A 6 -8.53 4.07 24.26
CA LYS A 6 -9.27 2.88 23.80
C LYS A 6 -9.77 2.98 22.35
N TRP A 7 -9.93 4.19 21.81
CA TRP A 7 -10.37 4.41 20.43
C TRP A 7 -9.27 4.19 19.39
N LEU A 8 -7.99 4.19 19.80
CA LEU A 8 -6.85 4.17 18.88
C LEU A 8 -6.77 2.87 18.07
N ASP A 9 -6.93 1.71 18.71
CA ASP A 9 -6.92 0.41 18.02
C ASP A 9 -8.02 0.35 16.94
N ARG A 10 -9.23 0.81 17.27
CA ARG A 10 -10.34 0.88 16.30
C ARG A 10 -10.05 1.84 15.15
N ALA A 11 -9.51 3.03 15.44
CA ALA A 11 -9.19 4.02 14.42
C ALA A 11 -8.04 3.55 13.51
N SER A 12 -7.02 2.90 14.08
CA SER A 12 -5.89 2.31 13.37
C SER A 12 -6.37 1.25 12.39
N ARG A 13 -7.22 0.31 12.82
CA ARG A 13 -7.81 -0.70 11.92
C ARG A 13 -8.63 -0.07 10.79
N ARG A 14 -9.47 0.93 11.10
CA ARG A 14 -10.29 1.61 10.08
C ARG A 14 -9.45 2.39 9.08
N SER A 15 -8.30 2.93 9.50
CA SER A 15 -7.40 3.62 8.57
C SER A 15 -6.88 2.69 7.47
N GLY A 16 -6.67 1.39 7.76
CA GLY A 16 -6.30 0.37 6.78
C GLY A 16 -7.28 0.25 5.60
N GLU A 17 -8.54 0.64 5.78
CA GLU A 17 -9.58 0.62 4.74
C GLU A 17 -9.57 1.88 3.85
N CYS A 18 -8.82 2.91 4.22
CA CYS A 18 -8.77 4.21 3.54
C CYS A 18 -7.44 4.38 2.81
N GLU A 19 -7.41 4.20 1.48
CA GLU A 19 -6.19 4.21 0.64
C GLU A 19 -5.31 5.47 0.78
N TRP A 20 -5.90 6.61 1.16
CA TRP A 20 -5.21 7.88 1.36
C TRP A 20 -4.46 7.99 2.70
N THR A 21 -4.62 7.00 3.59
CA THR A 21 -3.94 6.96 4.89
C THR A 21 -2.63 6.19 4.81
N LEU A 22 -1.75 6.44 5.77
CA LEU A 22 -0.55 5.65 5.94
C LEU A 22 -0.88 4.24 6.45
N GLY A 23 -1.97 4.05 7.19
CA GLY A 23 -2.44 2.74 7.64
C GLY A 23 -2.64 1.77 6.49
N ALA A 24 -3.37 2.19 5.45
CA ALA A 24 -3.57 1.39 4.25
C ALA A 24 -2.24 1.04 3.56
N ALA A 25 -1.30 1.98 3.49
CA ALA A 25 0.03 1.73 2.90
C ALA A 25 0.86 0.73 3.71
N LEU A 26 0.87 0.85 5.04
CA LEU A 26 1.59 -0.08 5.91
C LEU A 26 0.98 -1.48 5.88
N ASP A 27 -0.35 -1.59 5.85
CA ASP A 27 -1.04 -2.87 5.76
C ASP A 27 -0.84 -3.55 4.40
N GLU A 28 -0.82 -2.79 3.29
CA GLU A 28 -0.45 -3.33 1.97
C GLU A 28 1.01 -3.81 1.99
N TYR A 29 1.95 -3.04 2.53
CA TYR A 29 3.35 -3.45 2.62
C TYR A 29 3.53 -4.76 3.42
N CYS A 30 2.88 -4.86 4.59
CA CYS A 30 2.89 -6.10 5.38
C CYS A 30 2.34 -7.29 4.60
N ARG A 31 1.24 -7.11 3.85
CA ARG A 31 0.64 -8.17 3.04
C ARG A 31 1.54 -8.58 1.86
N THR A 32 2.06 -7.62 1.11
CA THR A 32 2.90 -7.89 -0.08
C THR A 32 4.24 -8.51 0.29
N GLU A 33 4.86 -8.08 1.40
CA GLU A 33 6.19 -8.53 1.81
C GLU A 33 6.14 -9.64 2.88
N GLY A 34 4.94 -10.11 3.25
CA GLY A 34 4.76 -11.17 4.26
C GLY A 34 5.29 -10.81 5.64
N LYS A 35 5.21 -9.54 6.03
CA LYS A 35 5.78 -9.01 7.29
C LYS A 35 4.73 -8.85 8.38
N THR A 36 5.13 -9.15 9.62
CA THR A 36 4.32 -8.83 10.80
C THR A 36 4.47 -7.36 11.21
N ARG A 37 3.58 -6.88 12.09
CA ARG A 37 3.65 -5.51 12.63
C ARG A 37 4.93 -5.28 13.45
N GLU A 38 5.40 -6.30 14.18
CA GLU A 38 6.65 -6.25 14.95
C GLU A 38 7.85 -6.05 14.03
N GLN A 39 7.88 -6.79 12.92
CA GLN A 39 8.94 -6.67 11.91
C GLN A 39 8.90 -5.30 11.21
N LEU A 40 7.70 -4.78 10.93
CA LEU A 40 7.52 -3.44 10.38
C LEU A 40 8.01 -2.36 11.35
N ALA A 41 7.64 -2.48 12.63
CA ALA A 41 8.09 -1.54 13.66
C ALA A 41 9.61 -1.54 13.81
N ALA A 42 10.23 -2.73 13.84
CA ALA A 42 11.68 -2.87 13.86
C ALA A 42 12.35 -2.25 12.63
N LEU A 43 11.76 -2.42 11.44
CA LEU A 43 12.26 -1.81 10.20
C LEU A 43 12.21 -0.28 10.23
N LEU A 44 11.17 0.29 10.85
CA LEU A 44 11.00 1.73 11.02
C LEU A 44 11.76 2.29 12.23
N GLY A 45 12.44 1.46 13.01
CA GLY A 45 13.15 1.87 14.22
C GLY A 45 12.22 2.32 15.35
N CYS A 46 10.97 1.85 15.37
CA CYS A 46 9.95 2.31 16.30
C CYS A 46 9.34 1.18 17.13
N ARG A 47 8.54 1.56 18.14
CA ARG A 47 7.69 0.62 18.88
C ARG A 47 6.47 0.22 18.06
N VAL A 48 5.95 -0.98 18.30
CA VAL A 48 4.70 -1.45 17.65
C VAL A 48 3.53 -0.50 17.92
N ASP A 49 3.38 0.00 19.14
CA ASP A 49 2.32 0.96 19.48
C ASP A 49 2.41 2.28 18.70
N SER A 50 3.59 2.64 18.20
CA SER A 50 3.75 3.84 17.35
C SER A 50 3.10 3.64 15.98
N LEU A 51 2.99 2.40 15.51
CA LEU A 51 2.35 2.09 14.23
C LEU A 51 0.85 2.45 14.24
N ASP A 52 0.18 2.38 15.39
CA ASP A 52 -1.22 2.75 15.50
C ASP A 52 -1.46 4.26 15.37
N TRP A 53 -0.47 5.06 15.75
CA TRP A 53 -0.52 6.50 15.53
C TRP A 53 -0.08 6.90 14.12
N LEU A 54 0.93 6.20 13.59
CA LEU A 54 1.38 6.37 12.22
C LEU A 54 0.26 6.04 11.23
N SER A 55 -0.52 4.99 11.48
CA SER A 55 -1.59 4.56 10.57
C SER A 55 -2.66 5.64 10.35
N LEU A 56 -2.89 6.50 11.34
CA LEU A 56 -3.81 7.64 11.25
C LEU A 56 -3.27 8.82 10.41
N CYS A 57 -1.98 8.83 10.11
CA CYS A 57 -1.41 9.90 9.29
C CYS A 57 -1.95 9.81 7.87
N ARG A 58 -2.09 10.97 7.22
CA ARG A 58 -2.29 11.02 5.77
C ARG A 58 -1.02 10.48 5.09
N LYS A 59 -1.21 9.71 4.02
CA LYS A 59 -0.12 9.30 3.15
C LYS A 59 0.58 10.54 2.56
N PRO A 60 1.93 10.58 2.51
CA PRO A 60 2.67 11.69 1.92
C PRO A 60 2.20 12.05 0.52
N ASP A 61 2.04 13.35 0.28
CA ASP A 61 1.64 13.86 -1.03
C ASP A 61 2.78 13.69 -2.05
N PRO A 62 2.53 13.22 -3.29
CA PRO A 62 3.58 13.06 -4.30
C PRO A 62 4.38 14.35 -4.58
N GLU A 63 3.73 15.52 -4.57
CA GLU A 63 4.38 16.80 -4.87
C GLU A 63 5.28 17.26 -3.71
N ARG A 64 4.93 16.87 -2.48
CA ARG A 64 5.63 17.26 -1.24
C ARG A 64 6.22 16.07 -0.49
N PHE A 65 6.49 14.98 -1.21
CA PHE A 65 6.74 13.66 -0.63
C PHE A 65 7.88 13.67 0.40
N ALA A 66 9.01 14.26 0.05
CA ALA A 66 10.18 14.32 0.93
C ALA A 66 9.88 15.12 2.20
N GLU A 67 9.19 16.25 2.07
CA GLU A 67 8.84 17.11 3.20
C GLU A 67 7.86 16.40 4.16
N ASP A 68 6.82 15.78 3.60
CA ASP A 68 5.83 15.05 4.40
C ASP A 68 6.44 13.83 5.11
N VAL A 69 7.33 13.07 4.43
CA VAL A 69 8.08 11.97 5.06
C VAL A 69 8.95 12.48 6.20
N THR A 70 9.70 13.57 6.00
CA THR A 70 10.54 14.15 7.06
C THR A 70 9.70 14.58 8.27
N ARG A 71 8.58 15.28 8.05
CA ARG A 71 7.68 15.71 9.13
C ARG A 71 7.12 14.53 9.94
N ILE A 72 6.75 13.44 9.27
CA ILE A 72 6.28 12.22 9.94
C ILE A 72 7.44 11.56 10.70
N ALA A 73 8.61 11.43 10.07
CA ALA A 73 9.79 10.82 10.67
C ALA A 73 10.22 11.54 11.95
N GLU A 74 10.27 12.87 11.92
CA GLU A 74 10.59 13.70 13.08
C GLU A 74 9.51 13.59 14.17
N ARG A 75 8.23 13.63 13.80
CA ARG A 75 7.12 13.56 14.78
C ARG A 75 7.10 12.24 15.55
N PHE A 76 7.38 11.14 14.87
CA PHE A 76 7.29 9.79 15.44
C PHE A 76 8.65 9.19 15.82
N GLN A 77 9.74 9.93 15.57
CA GLN A 77 11.12 9.50 15.82
C GLN A 77 11.40 8.15 15.15
N ILE A 78 11.14 8.07 13.85
CA ILE A 78 11.30 6.86 13.02
C ILE A 78 12.30 7.08 11.89
N GLU A 79 12.73 5.98 11.28
CA GLU A 79 13.67 5.98 10.14
C GLU A 79 12.98 6.49 8.85
N GLY A 80 13.10 7.81 8.59
CA GLY A 80 12.48 8.46 7.42
C GLY A 80 12.81 7.82 6.06
N PRO A 81 14.08 7.48 5.76
CA PRO A 81 14.42 6.78 4.52
C PRO A 81 13.72 5.41 4.38
N ARG A 82 13.50 4.70 5.49
CA ARG A 82 12.77 3.42 5.49
C ARG A 82 11.29 3.64 5.21
N LEU A 83 10.69 4.66 5.83
CA LEU A 83 9.30 5.03 5.55
C LEU A 83 9.11 5.38 4.05
N ALA A 84 10.00 6.19 3.49
CA ALA A 84 9.96 6.54 2.07
C ALA A 84 10.04 5.30 1.16
N GLN A 85 10.93 4.35 1.47
CA GLN A 85 11.06 3.10 0.72
C GLN A 85 9.78 2.28 0.75
N ILE A 86 9.16 2.14 1.93
CA ILE A 86 7.90 1.40 2.10
C ILE A 86 6.80 2.00 1.23
N ILE A 87 6.59 3.32 1.30
CA ILE A 87 5.53 3.98 0.54
C ILE A 87 5.75 3.83 -0.96
N ARG A 88 6.97 4.09 -1.45
CA ARG A 88 7.30 3.93 -2.87
C ARG A 88 7.14 2.50 -3.37
N ARG A 89 7.47 1.52 -2.53
CA ARG A 89 7.30 0.10 -2.87
C ARG A 89 5.84 -0.24 -3.08
N VAL A 90 4.98 0.19 -2.15
CA VAL A 90 3.52 0.00 -2.24
C VAL A 90 2.96 0.68 -3.49
N ASP A 91 3.39 1.91 -3.77
CA ASP A 91 2.95 2.65 -4.97
C ASP A 91 3.37 1.95 -6.26
N ALA A 92 4.61 1.48 -6.34
CA ALA A 92 5.10 0.75 -7.51
C ALA A 92 4.30 -0.53 -7.75
N VAL A 93 4.03 -1.31 -6.70
CA VAL A 93 3.22 -2.54 -6.80
C VAL A 93 1.79 -2.22 -7.23
N ALA A 94 1.20 -1.15 -6.70
CA ALA A 94 -0.16 -0.73 -7.08
C ALA A 94 -0.24 -0.32 -8.56
N VAL A 95 0.74 0.42 -9.07
CA VAL A 95 0.83 0.82 -10.48
C VAL A 95 0.98 -0.41 -11.38
N LEU A 96 1.89 -1.33 -11.04
CA LEU A 96 2.09 -2.56 -11.81
C LEU A 96 0.83 -3.42 -11.87
N ARG A 97 0.12 -3.57 -10.75
CA ARG A 97 -1.15 -4.31 -10.70
C ARG A 97 -2.22 -3.69 -11.60
N ARG A 98 -2.29 -2.36 -11.70
CA ARG A 98 -3.24 -1.68 -12.59
C ARG A 98 -2.91 -1.93 -14.06
N ALA A 99 -1.64 -1.80 -14.44
CA ALA A 99 -1.20 -2.05 -15.82
C ALA A 99 -1.54 -3.46 -16.31
N THR A 100 -1.30 -4.50 -15.48
CA THR A 100 -1.63 -5.89 -15.86
C THR A 100 -3.14 -6.14 -16.01
N HIS A 101 -3.98 -5.43 -15.25
CA HIS A 101 -5.43 -5.57 -15.35
C HIS A 101 -6.01 -4.86 -16.58
N GLU A 102 -5.38 -3.77 -17.04
CA GLU A 102 -5.77 -3.06 -18.26
C GLU A 102 -5.39 -3.86 -19.52
N GLU A 103 -4.20 -4.46 -19.55
CA GLU A 103 -3.74 -5.31 -20.68
C GLU A 103 -4.55 -6.62 -20.82
N CYS A 104 -5.04 -7.20 -19.72
CA CYS A 104 -5.91 -8.40 -19.78
C CYS A 104 -7.39 -8.10 -20.09
N ASN A 105 -7.80 -6.83 -20.13
CA ASN A 105 -9.17 -6.41 -20.48
C ASN A 105 -9.31 -5.99 -21.95
N GLU A 106 -8.25 -5.99 -22.74
CA GLU A 106 -8.42 -6.08 -24.19
C GLU A 106 -8.98 -7.47 -24.51
N PRO A 107 -10.15 -7.57 -25.14
CA PRO A 107 -10.72 -8.86 -25.48
C PRO A 107 -9.84 -9.48 -26.56
N MET A 108 -8.89 -10.32 -26.14
CA MET A 108 -8.14 -11.22 -27.01
C MET A 108 -9.12 -12.27 -27.53
N LEU A 109 -9.98 -11.87 -28.47
CA LEU A 109 -10.90 -12.75 -29.16
C LEU A 109 -10.11 -13.59 -30.15
N LEU A 110 -9.87 -14.82 -29.73
CA LEU A 110 -9.52 -15.97 -30.55
C LEU A 110 -10.14 -15.90 -31.95
N ALA A 111 -9.32 -15.56 -32.94
CA ALA A 111 -9.64 -15.80 -34.34
C ALA A 111 -9.37 -17.29 -34.66
N ALA A 112 -10.40 -18.12 -34.52
CA ALA A 112 -10.47 -19.43 -35.15
C ALA A 112 -11.94 -19.73 -35.48
N ARG A 113 -12.44 -19.16 -36.58
CA ARG A 113 -13.65 -19.66 -37.23
C ARG A 113 -13.24 -20.36 -38.50
N ASP A 114 -13.06 -21.66 -38.39
CA ASP A 114 -13.03 -22.56 -39.54
C ASP A 114 -14.41 -22.47 -40.21
N ARG A 115 -14.44 -21.91 -41.43
CA ARG A 115 -15.65 -21.94 -42.26
C ARG A 115 -15.55 -23.20 -43.08
N ASP A 116 -16.21 -24.26 -42.61
CA ASP A 116 -16.52 -25.39 -43.45
C ASP A 116 -17.43 -24.91 -44.58
N LYS A 117 -16.83 -24.70 -45.75
CA LYS A 117 -17.52 -24.22 -46.95
C LYS A 117 -18.10 -25.46 -47.61
N GLY A 118 -19.34 -25.78 -47.26
CA GLY A 118 -20.15 -26.70 -48.03
C GLY A 118 -20.10 -26.33 -49.52
N ALA A 119 -19.60 -27.25 -50.33
CA ALA A 119 -19.77 -27.25 -51.77
C ALA A 119 -20.54 -28.52 -52.10
N GLY A 120 -21.82 -28.36 -52.40
CA GLY A 120 -22.60 -29.37 -53.10
C GLY A 120 -22.17 -29.44 -54.56
N GLY A 121 -22.42 -30.61 -55.16
CA GLY A 121 -22.19 -30.96 -56.56
C GLY A 121 -22.39 -32.45 -56.74
#